data_AF-A0A9Q0F6I6-F1
#
_entry.id   AF-A0A9Q0F6I6-F1
#
_cell.length_a   1.000
_cell.length_b   1.000
_cell.length_c   1.000
_cell.angle_alpha   90.00
_cell.angle_beta   90.00
_cell.angle_gamma   90.00
#
_symmetry.space_group_name_H-M   'P 1'
#
loop_
_entity.id
_entity.type
_entity.pdbx_description
1 polymer ?
#
loop_
_entity_poly.entity_id
_entity_poly.type
_entity_poly.pdbx_seq_one_letter_code
_entity_poly.pdbx_strand_id
1 'polypeptide(L)'
;MNNVRVIYVYITVFGARGCVMCGTAMGELKHLVIVKFKEGAVVEDLIKGMEKLVTEIDLVKSFEWGQDIEGPEMLTQGFSHAFSMTFDKKEDFVAFQSHPNHVEYSATFSAAIEKIVVLCYPSVLIKPQA
;
A
#
# COMPACT_ATOMS: atom_id res chain seq x y z
N MET A 1 18.31 14.73 -11.02
CA MET A 1 18.59 13.70 -9.99
C MET A 1 17.74 14.00 -8.77
N ASN A 2 16.45 13.68 -8.82
CA ASN A 2 15.55 13.96 -7.69
C ASN A 2 15.44 12.71 -6.81
N ASN A 3 16.09 12.81 -5.64
CA ASN A 3 15.95 11.90 -4.50
C ASN A 3 14.50 11.89 -4.03
N VAL A 4 13.66 11.05 -4.64
CA VAL A 4 12.45 10.56 -3.97
C VAL A 4 12.94 9.53 -2.96
N ARG A 5 13.27 9.99 -1.75
CA ARG A 5 13.36 9.10 -0.59
C ARG A 5 11.96 8.55 -0.41
N VAL A 6 11.70 7.34 -0.91
CA VAL A 6 10.59 6.51 -0.45
C VAL A 6 10.77 6.43 1.06
N ILE A 7 10.02 7.24 1.80
CA ILE A 7 10.02 7.20 3.25
C ILE A 7 9.29 5.90 3.57
N TYR A 8 10.04 4.80 3.60
CA TYR A 8 9.72 3.69 4.48
C TYR A 8 9.68 4.33 5.86
N VAL A 9 8.48 4.56 6.40
CA VAL A 9 8.30 4.94 7.79
C VAL A 9 8.67 3.71 8.61
N TYR A 10 9.98 3.46 8.74
CA TYR A 10 10.52 2.77 9.89
C TYR A 10 10.26 3.74 11.05
N ILE A 11 9.19 3.48 11.79
CA ILE A 11 9.08 3.99 13.16
C ILE A 11 10.20 3.30 13.93
N THR A 12 11.41 3.87 13.90
CA THR A 12 12.45 3.55 14.88
C THR A 12 12.01 4.13 16.21
N VAL A 13 11.25 3.36 16.98
CA VAL A 13 11.34 3.45 18.44
C VAL A 13 12.69 2.83 18.81
N PHE A 14 13.50 3.63 19.47
CA PHE A 14 14.80 3.26 20.03
C PHE A 14 14.79 1.90 20.74
N GLY A 15 15.78 1.07 20.42
CA GLY A 15 16.45 0.14 21.33
C GLY A 15 15.59 -0.88 22.09
N ALA A 16 15.27 -2.01 21.47
CA ALA A 16 15.17 -3.27 22.19
C ALA A 16 15.53 -4.44 21.26
N ARG A 17 16.37 -5.31 21.83
CA ARG A 17 16.74 -6.64 21.35
C ARG A 17 15.51 -7.41 20.82
N GLY A 18 15.76 -8.30 19.85
CA GLY A 18 14.77 -9.12 19.16
C GLY A 18 13.50 -9.41 19.96
N CYS A 19 12.37 -8.93 19.46
CA CYS A 19 11.06 -9.44 19.85
C CYS A 19 10.74 -10.62 18.94
N VAL A 20 11.12 -11.81 19.39
CA VAL A 20 10.40 -13.03 19.03
C VAL A 20 9.14 -13.07 19.90
N MET A 21 8.04 -13.53 19.30
CA MET A 21 6.71 -13.83 19.84
C MET A 21 5.67 -12.71 19.77
N CYS A 22 4.55 -12.97 19.08
CA CYS A 22 3.39 -13.64 19.68
C CYS A 22 2.14 -13.34 18.86
N GLY A 23 1.41 -14.39 18.48
CA GLY A 23 0.05 -14.27 17.96
C GLY A 23 -0.04 -14.54 16.47
N THR A 24 -0.46 -15.76 16.15
CA THR A 24 -1.29 -16.05 14.99
C THR A 24 -2.47 -15.07 14.99
N ALA A 25 -2.32 -13.91 14.35
CA ALA A 25 -3.48 -13.10 14.00
C ALA A 25 -4.22 -13.91 12.93
N MET A 26 -5.33 -14.55 13.30
CA MET A 26 -6.22 -15.26 12.37
C MET A 26 -7.04 -14.25 11.55
N GLY A 27 -6.36 -13.31 10.90
CA GLY A 27 -6.97 -12.24 10.13
C GLY A 27 -6.13 -11.91 8.90
N GLU A 28 -6.80 -11.60 7.80
CA GLU A 28 -6.17 -11.24 6.53
C GLU A 28 -5.30 -10.00 6.72
N LEU A 29 -4.14 -9.96 6.08
CA LEU A 29 -3.26 -8.80 6.10
C LEU A 29 -3.75 -7.76 5.10
N LYS A 30 -4.09 -6.56 5.58
CA LYS A 30 -4.42 -5.42 4.73
C LYS A 30 -3.21 -4.53 4.53
N HIS A 31 -3.03 -4.09 3.30
CA HIS A 31 -2.02 -3.14 2.86
C HIS A 31 -2.72 -1.95 2.21
N LEU A 32 -2.85 -0.88 2.97
CA LEU A 32 -3.47 0.36 2.55
C LEU A 32 -2.39 1.37 2.16
N VAL A 33 -2.49 1.90 0.95
CA VAL A 33 -1.57 2.87 0.37
C VAL A 33 -2.39 4.09 -0.03
N ILE A 34 -2.14 5.22 0.64
CA ILE A 34 -2.80 6.49 0.37
C ILE A 34 -1.76 7.42 -0.25
N VAL A 35 -2.06 7.99 -1.40
CA VAL A 35 -1.09 8.79 -2.17
C VAL A 35 -1.66 10.12 -2.62
N LYS A 36 -0.73 11.06 -2.77
CA LYS A 36 -0.86 12.28 -3.54
C LYS A 36 0.05 12.16 -4.74
N PHE A 37 -0.51 12.23 -5.94
CA PHE A 37 0.26 12.28 -7.19
C PHE A 37 0.79 13.70 -7.45
N LYS A 38 1.90 13.79 -8.19
CA LYS A 38 2.43 15.06 -8.68
C LYS A 38 1.51 15.66 -9.75
N GLU A 39 1.50 16.98 -9.87
CA GLU A 39 0.85 17.65 -11.00
C GLU A 39 1.44 17.16 -12.33
N GLY A 40 0.56 16.77 -13.27
CA GLY A 40 0.95 16.22 -14.57
C GLY A 40 1.22 14.71 -14.59
N ALA A 41 1.05 14.00 -13.47
CA ALA A 41 1.07 12.54 -13.47
C ALA A 41 -0.14 11.98 -14.24
N VAL A 42 0.09 10.98 -15.10
CA VAL A 42 -0.98 10.27 -15.83
C VAL A 42 -1.53 9.18 -14.92
N VAL A 43 -2.42 9.57 -14.00
CA VAL A 43 -2.93 8.70 -12.94
C VAL A 43 -3.69 7.49 -13.50
N GLU A 44 -4.41 7.65 -14.60
CA GLU A 44 -5.13 6.55 -15.26
C GLU A 44 -4.19 5.40 -15.69
N ASP A 45 -3.01 5.73 -16.23
CA ASP A 45 -2.04 4.72 -16.65
C ASP A 45 -1.40 4.02 -15.44
N LEU A 46 -1.21 4.74 -14.33
CA LEU A 46 -0.74 4.17 -13.06
C LEU A 46 -1.80 3.27 -12.40
N ILE A 47 -3.08 3.57 -12.59
CA ILE A 47 -4.14 2.69 -12.09
C ILE A 47 -4.17 1.42 -12.92
N LYS A 48 -4.20 1.53 -14.26
CA LYS A 48 -4.16 0.38 -15.17
C LYS A 48 -2.94 -0.51 -14.94
N GLY A 49 -1.78 0.10 -14.66
CA GLY A 49 -0.56 -0.61 -14.31
C GLY A 49 -0.70 -1.42 -13.02
N MET A 50 -1.36 -0.86 -11.99
CA MET A 50 -1.63 -1.61 -10.76
C MET A 50 -2.67 -2.70 -10.92
N GLU A 51 -3.75 -2.45 -11.65
CA GLU A 51 -4.75 -3.47 -11.97
C GLU A 51 -4.10 -4.66 -12.67
N LYS A 52 -3.23 -4.39 -13.65
CA LYS A 52 -2.45 -5.42 -14.33
C LYS A 52 -1.52 -6.17 -13.38
N LEU A 53 -0.77 -5.46 -12.53
CA LEU A 53 0.15 -6.06 -11.57
C LEU A 53 -0.57 -7.02 -10.61
N VAL A 54 -1.70 -6.58 -10.06
CA VAL A 54 -2.53 -7.40 -9.16
C VAL A 54 -3.12 -8.61 -9.89
N THR A 55 -3.54 -8.44 -11.15
CA THR A 55 -4.08 -9.54 -11.95
C THR A 55 -3.02 -10.58 -12.31
N GLU A 56 -1.74 -10.18 -12.44
CA GLU A 56 -0.64 -11.10 -12.74
C GLU A 56 -0.10 -11.82 -11.49
N ILE A 57 -0.35 -11.30 -10.28
CA ILE A 57 0.18 -11.85 -9.04
C ILE A 57 -0.94 -12.49 -8.22
N ASP A 58 -1.02 -13.82 -8.29
CA ASP A 58 -2.01 -14.67 -7.59
C ASP A 58 -1.95 -14.60 -6.05
N LEU A 59 -1.01 -13.84 -5.48
CA LEU A 59 -0.84 -13.64 -4.03
C LEU A 59 -1.80 -12.58 -3.47
N VAL A 60 -2.35 -11.71 -4.32
CA VAL A 60 -3.27 -10.65 -3.89
C VAL A 60 -4.69 -11.20 -3.89
N LYS A 61 -5.30 -11.31 -2.72
CA LYS A 61 -6.65 -11.87 -2.56
C LYS A 61 -7.73 -10.91 -3.05
N SER A 62 -7.60 -9.64 -2.67
CA SER A 62 -8.49 -8.59 -3.15
C SER A 62 -7.71 -7.29 -3.30
N PHE A 63 -8.13 -6.51 -4.29
CA PHE A 63 -7.60 -5.19 -4.54
C PHE A 63 -8.76 -4.24 -4.79
N GLU A 64 -8.74 -3.15 -4.04
CA GLU A 64 -9.72 -2.09 -4.13
C GLU A 64 -8.95 -0.77 -4.26
N TRP A 65 -9.45 0.12 -5.08
CA TRP A 65 -8.88 1.46 -5.20
C TRP A 65 -9.98 2.49 -5.37
N GLY A 66 -9.69 3.72 -4.98
CA GLY A 66 -10.63 4.83 -5.10
C GLY A 66 -9.92 6.16 -5.09
N GLN A 67 -10.53 7.12 -5.78
CA GLN A 67 -10.21 8.53 -5.63
C GLN A 67 -11.08 9.13 -4.52
N ASP A 68 -10.51 10.03 -3.74
CA ASP A 68 -11.29 10.82 -2.78
C ASP A 68 -12.20 11.82 -3.52
N ILE A 69 -13.50 11.78 -3.19
CA ILE A 69 -14.55 12.62 -3.81
C ILE A 69 -15.24 13.50 -2.76
N GLU A 70 -15.31 13.02 -1.51
CA GLU A 70 -16.12 13.64 -0.44
C GLU A 70 -15.28 14.09 0.77
N GLY A 71 -13.96 13.90 0.75
CA GLY A 71 -13.08 14.29 1.84
C GLY A 71 -13.07 15.81 2.06
N PRO A 72 -13.33 16.31 3.28
CA PRO A 72 -13.17 17.74 3.56
C PRO A 72 -11.70 18.12 3.38
N GLU A 73 -11.42 19.09 2.49
CA GLU A 73 -10.05 19.48 2.07
C GLU A 73 -9.07 19.72 3.25
N MET A 74 -9.59 20.14 4.40
CA MET A 74 -8.79 20.36 5.62
C MET A 74 -8.25 19.07 6.26
N LEU A 75 -8.91 17.92 6.08
CA LEU A 75 -8.54 16.64 6.69
C LEU A 75 -7.82 15.69 5.73
N THR A 76 -8.03 15.85 4.42
CA THR A 76 -7.39 15.00 3.40
C THR A 76 -5.90 15.28 3.28
N GLN A 77 -5.40 16.39 3.82
CA GLN A 77 -3.98 16.80 3.80
C GLN A 77 -3.36 16.79 2.37
N GLY A 78 -4.22 16.88 1.35
CA GLY A 78 -3.86 16.80 -0.06
C GLY A 78 -3.67 15.39 -0.61
N PHE A 79 -3.96 14.32 0.13
CA PHE A 79 -4.07 12.97 -0.44
C PHE A 79 -5.28 12.88 -1.36
N SER A 80 -5.15 12.17 -2.48
CA SER A 80 -6.20 12.11 -3.51
C SER A 80 -6.65 10.70 -3.84
N HIS A 81 -5.81 9.68 -3.61
CA HIS A 81 -6.15 8.30 -3.96
C HIS A 81 -5.80 7.35 -2.83
N ALA A 82 -6.61 6.32 -2.68
CA ALA A 82 -6.40 5.21 -1.76
C ALA A 82 -6.43 3.87 -2.52
N PHE A 83 -5.49 3.00 -2.16
CA PHE A 83 -5.33 1.66 -2.70
C PHE A 83 -5.28 0.68 -1.53
N SER A 84 -6.13 -0.34 -1.53
CA SER A 84 -6.22 -1.35 -0.47
C SER A 84 -6.02 -2.73 -1.09
N MET A 85 -4.95 -3.41 -0.68
CA MET A 85 -4.67 -4.80 -1.04
C MET A 85 -4.88 -5.69 0.17
N THR A 86 -5.48 -6.86 -0.04
CA THR A 86 -5.68 -7.88 1.00
C THR A 86 -4.87 -9.12 0.64
N PHE A 87 -4.17 -9.67 1.64
CA PHE A 87 -3.37 -10.88 1.53
C PHE A 87 -3.84 -11.89 2.59
N ASP A 88 -3.79 -13.18 2.28
CA ASP A 88 -4.19 -14.22 3.24
C ASP A 88 -3.24 -14.30 4.43
N LYS A 89 -1.94 -14.13 4.19
CA LYS A 89 -0.89 -14.24 5.22
C LYS A 89 0.25 -13.26 4.96
N LYS A 90 1.09 -13.09 5.97
CA LYS A 90 2.25 -12.20 5.91
C LYS A 90 3.28 -12.66 4.88
N GLU A 91 3.42 -13.96 4.69
CA GLU A 91 4.37 -14.54 3.73
C GLU A 91 4.02 -14.16 2.30
N ASP A 92 2.74 -14.10 1.95
CA ASP A 92 2.27 -13.72 0.62
C ASP A 92 2.57 -12.25 0.34
N PHE A 93 2.42 -11.38 1.34
CA PHE A 93 2.81 -9.97 1.23
C PHE A 93 4.32 -9.79 1.05
N VAL A 94 5.14 -10.60 1.73
CA VAL A 94 6.61 -10.56 1.55
C VAL A 94 7.00 -11.06 0.16
N ALA A 95 6.37 -12.12 -0.32
CA ALA A 95 6.57 -12.64 -1.67
C ALA A 95 6.12 -11.64 -2.74
N PHE A 96 4.97 -10.98 -2.55
CA PHE A 96 4.48 -9.91 -3.43
C PHE A 96 5.48 -8.75 -3.49
N GLN A 97 5.98 -8.26 -2.35
CA GLN A 97 6.96 -7.17 -2.32
C GLN A 97 8.26 -7.51 -3.06
N SER A 98 8.68 -8.77 -2.99
CA SER A 98 9.91 -9.26 -3.61
C SER A 98 9.72 -9.67 -5.07
N HIS A 99 8.48 -9.65 -5.58
CA HIS A 99 8.19 -10.05 -6.94
C HIS A 99 8.80 -9.05 -7.94
N PRO A 100 9.49 -9.49 -9.00
CA PRO A 100 10.17 -8.59 -9.94
C PRO A 100 9.20 -7.57 -10.55
N ASN A 101 8.00 -7.99 -10.96
CA ASN A 101 6.98 -7.08 -11.49
C ASN A 101 6.58 -6.00 -10.48
N HIS A 102 6.48 -6.34 -9.18
CA HIS A 102 6.17 -5.35 -8.15
C HIS A 102 7.34 -4.37 -7.96
N VAL A 103 8.58 -4.85 -7.94
CA VAL A 103 9.77 -3.99 -7.77
C VAL A 103 9.90 -2.99 -8.92
N GLU A 104 9.75 -3.45 -10.16
CA GLU A 104 9.80 -2.58 -11.34
C GLU A 104 8.63 -1.56 -11.34
N TYR A 105 7.44 -2.03 -10.99
CA TYR A 105 6.27 -1.18 -10.93
C TYR A 105 6.35 -0.15 -9.81
N SER A 106 6.87 -0.54 -8.64
CA SER A 106 7.06 0.32 -7.47
C SER A 106 7.96 1.53 -7.78
N ALA A 107 8.99 1.34 -8.62
CA ALA A 107 9.84 2.43 -9.07
C ALA A 107 9.07 3.45 -9.95
N THR A 108 8.28 2.96 -10.90
CA THR A 108 7.43 3.78 -11.77
C THR A 108 6.38 4.55 -10.94
N PHE A 109 5.71 3.85 -10.04
CA PHE A 109 4.69 4.41 -9.16
C PHE A 109 5.28 5.49 -8.24
N SER A 110 6.42 5.21 -7.60
CA SER A 110 7.11 6.16 -6.72
C SER A 110 7.59 7.42 -7.45
N ALA A 111 7.91 7.33 -8.75
CA ALA A 111 8.32 8.48 -9.55
C ALA A 111 7.17 9.50 -9.73
N ALA A 112 5.93 9.03 -9.80
CA ALA A 112 4.74 9.85 -9.99
C ALA A 112 4.15 10.41 -8.68
N ILE A 113 4.64 9.96 -7.53
CA ILE A 113 4.10 10.30 -6.20
C ILE A 113 4.78 11.54 -5.62
N GLU A 114 3.96 12.45 -5.10
CA GLU A 114 4.37 13.59 -4.30
C GLU A 114 4.40 13.24 -2.80
N LYS A 115 3.34 12.58 -2.30
CA LYS A 115 3.25 12.10 -0.91
C LYS A 115 2.65 10.70 -0.86
N ILE A 116 3.11 9.89 0.08
CA ILE A 116 2.62 8.53 0.29
C ILE A 116 2.53 8.22 1.77
N VAL A 117 1.46 7.53 2.15
CA VAL A 117 1.26 6.90 3.45
C VAL A 117 0.94 5.45 3.20
N VAL A 118 1.66 4.56 3.88
CA VAL A 118 1.47 3.11 3.77
C VAL A 118 1.17 2.56 5.16
N LEU A 119 0.05 1.84 5.27
CA LEU A 119 -0.35 1.12 6.47
C LEU A 119 -0.47 -0.35 6.14
N CYS A 120 0.24 -1.19 6.88
CA CYS A 120 0.15 -2.64 6.76
C CYS A 120 -0.22 -3.21 8.12
N TYR A 121 -1.39 -3.85 8.21
CA TYR A 121 -1.94 -4.30 9.47
C TYR A 121 -2.76 -5.58 9.29
N PRO A 122 -2.77 -6.48 10.28
CA PRO A 122 -3.72 -7.59 10.31
C PRO A 122 -5.12 -7.03 10.52
N SER A 123 -6.06 -7.38 9.64
CA SER A 123 -7.44 -6.97 9.77
C SER A 123 -8.19 -7.84 10.78
N VAL A 124 -8.97 -7.20 11.64
CA VAL A 124 -9.87 -7.88 12.57
C VAL A 124 -11.29 -7.50 12.18
N LEU A 125 -12.02 -8.44 11.59
CA LEU A 125 -13.40 -8.25 11.17
C LEU A 125 -14.32 -8.42 12.38
N ILE A 126 -14.85 -7.29 12.89
CA ILE A 126 -15.86 -7.28 13.97
C ILE A 126 -17.28 -7.42 13.41
N LYS A 127 -17.48 -6.97 12.17
CA LYS A 127 -18.72 -7.17 11.40
C LYS A 127 -18.35 -7.83 10.06
N PRO A 128 -19.17 -8.76 9.56
CA PRO A 128 -18.95 -9.35 8.24
C PRO A 128 -19.05 -8.28 7.15
N GLN A 129 -18.24 -8.41 6.10
CA GLN A 129 -18.44 -7.68 4.85
C GLN A 129 -19.75 -8.19 4.23
N ALA A 130 -20.66 -7.27 3.93
CA ALA A 130 -22.00 -7.56 3.39
C ALA A 130 -21.94 -8.07 1.95
#